data_AF-A0A397IE46-F1
#
_entry.id   AF-A0A397IE46-F1
#
_cell.length_a   1.000
_cell.length_b   1.000
_cell.length_c   1.000
_cell.angle_alpha   90.00
_cell.angle_beta   90.00
_cell.angle_gamma   90.00
#
_symmetry.space_group_name_H-M   'P 1'
#
loop_
_entity.id
_entity.type
_entity.pdbx_description
1 polymer ?
#
loop_
_entity_poly.entity_id
_entity_poly.type
_entity_poly.pdbx_seq_one_letter_code
_entity_poly.pdbx_strand_id
1 'polypeptide(L)'
;MLLPDTQLTHIQIQYLPPNAITHLRPCDAGIIHSFKAKAHYRKLFIDNRIDAYDALGNATTSLFPFTIKDAINITALAWNNVTEKTIKNCWKSTDILPYFSSDENSTTTTQNDIITINQYGTITTLNKIENEIQLARQEFSIKQRKELEKIQEKINRLSFTNPMSADEFADNEMVQRVVKEIFPSIASIGSLKSRRNCENQI
;
A
#
# COMPACT_ATOMS: atom_id res chain seq x y z
N MET A 1 -18.02 -4.99 11.75
CA MET A 1 -19.22 -4.64 12.53
C MET A 1 -18.73 -4.24 13.90
N LEU A 2 -18.89 -2.96 14.30
CA LEU A 2 -18.54 -2.55 15.66
C LEU A 2 -19.53 -3.18 16.64
N LEU A 3 -19.04 -3.56 17.82
CA LEU A 3 -19.90 -4.14 18.86
C LEU A 3 -20.88 -3.06 19.38
N PRO A 4 -22.12 -3.44 19.71
CA PRO A 4 -23.21 -2.49 20.03
C PRO A 4 -22.89 -1.46 21.12
N ASP A 5 -21.97 -1.77 22.04
CA ASP A 5 -21.70 -0.96 23.24
C ASP A 5 -20.34 -0.23 23.23
N THR A 6 -19.72 -0.07 22.05
CA THR A 6 -18.41 0.59 21.97
C THR A 6 -18.59 2.11 21.92
N GLN A 7 -18.56 2.79 23.07
CA GLN A 7 -18.56 4.26 23.11
C GLN A 7 -17.17 4.81 22.79
N LEU A 8 -17.05 5.52 21.66
CA LEU A 8 -15.84 6.23 21.26
C LEU A 8 -15.92 7.67 21.74
N THR A 9 -14.97 8.09 22.58
CA THR A 9 -14.98 9.41 23.21
C THR A 9 -14.36 10.53 22.36
N HIS A 10 -13.56 10.17 21.34
CA HIS A 10 -12.77 11.11 20.53
C HIS A 10 -12.83 10.84 19.03
N ILE A 11 -13.73 9.95 18.58
CA ILE A 11 -13.86 9.57 17.18
C ILE A 11 -15.32 9.76 16.77
N GLN A 12 -15.56 10.64 15.81
CA GLN A 12 -16.86 10.77 15.17
C GLN A 12 -16.93 9.82 13.98
N ILE A 13 -17.89 8.89 14.02
CA ILE A 13 -18.16 7.99 12.90
C ILE A 13 -19.21 8.65 12.01
N GLN A 14 -18.90 8.81 10.72
CA GLN A 14 -19.89 9.18 9.71
C GLN A 14 -20.20 7.99 8.81
N TYR A 15 -21.49 7.75 8.57
CA TYR A 15 -21.96 6.71 7.67
C TYR A 15 -22.12 7.28 6.26
N LEU A 16 -21.48 6.64 5.30
CA LEU A 16 -21.74 6.91 3.89
C LEU A 16 -23.04 6.22 3.45
N PRO A 17 -23.76 6.76 2.45
CA PRO A 17 -24.92 6.08 1.89
C PRO A 17 -24.55 4.69 1.37
N PRO A 18 -25.48 3.70 1.43
CA PRO A 18 -25.25 2.38 0.85
C PRO A 18 -24.91 2.51 -0.64
N ASN A 19 -23.95 1.71 -1.11
CA ASN A 19 -23.34 1.81 -2.44
C ASN A 19 -22.60 3.15 -2.70
N ALA A 20 -21.94 3.69 -1.67
CA ALA A 20 -21.11 4.88 -1.78
C ALA A 20 -20.23 4.84 -3.04
N ILE A 21 -20.56 5.76 -3.96
CA ILE A 21 -19.90 5.94 -5.25
C ILE A 21 -18.40 6.14 -4.97
N THR A 22 -17.54 5.57 -5.81
CA THR A 22 -16.07 5.67 -5.69
C THR A 22 -15.57 7.10 -5.43
N HIS A 23 -16.32 8.12 -5.87
CA HIS A 23 -16.01 9.53 -5.63
C HIS A 23 -16.03 9.95 -4.15
N LEU A 24 -16.82 9.31 -3.27
CA LEU A 24 -16.90 9.62 -1.83
C LEU A 24 -15.84 8.90 -1.00
N ARG A 25 -14.96 8.11 -1.62
CA ARG A 25 -13.95 7.33 -0.90
C ARG A 25 -12.56 7.83 -1.29
N PRO A 26 -11.83 8.55 -0.40
CA PRO A 26 -10.54 9.14 -0.75
C PRO A 26 -9.50 8.10 -1.17
N CYS A 27 -9.61 6.86 -0.65
CA CYS A 27 -8.83 5.72 -1.11
C CYS A 27 -9.01 5.45 -2.61
N ASP A 28 -10.25 5.43 -3.08
CA ASP A 28 -10.63 5.19 -4.47
C ASP A 28 -10.50 6.46 -5.34
N ALA A 29 -10.58 7.65 -4.74
CA ALA A 29 -10.38 8.96 -5.39
C ALA A 29 -8.90 9.26 -5.75
N GLY A 30 -8.01 8.28 -5.60
CA GLY A 30 -6.67 8.34 -6.18
C GLY A 30 -5.53 7.92 -5.26
N ILE A 31 -5.75 7.69 -3.96
CA ILE A 31 -4.67 7.21 -3.07
C ILE A 31 -4.21 5.81 -3.50
N ILE A 32 -5.15 4.89 -3.79
CA ILE A 32 -4.83 3.54 -4.29
C ILE A 32 -4.15 3.61 -5.66
N HIS A 33 -4.64 4.48 -6.55
CA HIS A 33 -4.03 4.68 -7.86
C HIS A 33 -2.60 5.24 -7.72
N SER A 34 -2.42 6.22 -6.83
CA SER A 34 -1.12 6.79 -6.52
C SER A 34 -0.20 5.69 -6.04
N PHE A 35 -0.58 4.94 -5.00
CA PHE A 35 0.19 3.81 -4.48
C PHE A 35 0.58 2.78 -5.56
N LYS A 36 -0.37 2.33 -6.39
CA LYS A 36 -0.14 1.25 -7.38
C LYS A 36 0.65 1.72 -8.62
N ALA A 37 0.32 2.90 -9.15
CA ALA A 37 0.79 3.34 -10.47
C ALA A 37 1.81 4.48 -10.40
N LYS A 38 1.61 5.48 -9.52
CA LYS A 38 2.51 6.64 -9.42
C LYS A 38 3.63 6.47 -8.39
N ALA A 39 3.38 5.70 -7.34
CA ALA A 39 4.25 5.48 -6.20
C ALA A 39 5.04 4.17 -6.33
N HIS A 40 5.19 3.70 -7.56
CA HIS A 40 6.18 2.68 -7.92
C HIS A 40 5.98 1.26 -7.36
N TYR A 41 4.85 0.87 -6.74
CA TYR A 41 4.67 -0.55 -6.35
C TYR A 41 4.90 -1.50 -7.54
N ARG A 42 4.24 -1.23 -8.69
CA ARG A 42 4.41 -2.03 -9.91
C ARG A 42 5.85 -1.95 -10.46
N LYS A 43 6.44 -0.77 -10.40
CA LYS A 43 7.81 -0.54 -10.88
C LYS A 43 8.83 -1.29 -10.02
N LEU A 44 8.80 -1.10 -8.71
CA LEU A 44 9.66 -1.77 -7.73
C LEU A 44 9.52 -3.30 -7.78
N PHE A 45 8.31 -3.80 -8.02
CA PHE A 45 8.11 -5.23 -8.25
C PHE A 45 8.80 -5.69 -9.53
N ILE A 46 8.60 -5.00 -10.66
CA ILE A 46 9.24 -5.34 -11.93
C ILE A 46 10.77 -5.25 -11.80
N ASP A 47 11.29 -4.16 -11.22
CA ASP A 47 12.72 -3.96 -10.99
C ASP A 47 13.30 -5.12 -10.15
N ASN A 48 12.63 -5.50 -9.05
CA ASN A 48 13.04 -6.66 -8.25
C ASN A 48 13.06 -7.97 -9.04
N ARG A 49 12.11 -8.18 -9.97
CA ARG A 49 12.08 -9.38 -10.82
C ARG A 49 13.15 -9.36 -11.90
N ILE A 50 13.49 -8.20 -12.44
CA ILE A 50 14.60 -8.01 -13.38
C ILE A 50 15.92 -8.26 -12.67
N ASP A 51 16.15 -7.67 -11.50
CA ASP A 51 17.36 -7.87 -10.71
C ASP A 51 17.56 -9.35 -10.34
N ALA A 52 16.47 -10.05 -9.97
CA ALA A 52 16.52 -11.49 -9.69
C ALA A 52 16.83 -12.33 -10.94
N TYR A 53 16.44 -11.86 -12.13
CA TYR A 53 16.75 -12.50 -13.40
C TYR A 53 18.20 -12.26 -13.81
N ASP A 54 18.69 -11.03 -13.71
CA ASP A 54 20.08 -10.69 -14.03
C ASP A 54 21.07 -11.39 -13.08
N ALA A 55 20.70 -11.52 -11.81
CA ALA A 55 21.49 -12.27 -10.81
C ALA A 55 21.56 -13.78 -11.08
N LEU A 56 20.62 -14.34 -11.86
CA LEU A 56 20.64 -15.75 -12.25
C LEU A 56 21.71 -16.04 -13.31
N GLY A 57 22.05 -15.05 -14.15
CA GLY A 57 23.00 -15.22 -15.25
C GLY A 57 22.64 -16.40 -16.17
N ASN A 58 23.62 -17.23 -16.54
CA ASN A 58 23.43 -18.43 -17.39
C ASN A 58 23.14 -19.71 -16.59
N ALA A 59 22.88 -19.61 -15.28
CA ALA A 59 22.66 -20.78 -14.43
C ALA A 59 21.30 -21.44 -14.74
N THR A 60 21.27 -22.78 -14.80
CA THR A 60 20.06 -23.58 -15.01
C THR A 60 19.14 -23.67 -13.78
N THR A 61 19.43 -22.89 -12.73
CA THR A 61 18.67 -22.87 -11.48
C THR A 61 17.39 -22.06 -11.63
N SER A 62 16.34 -22.37 -10.86
CA SER A 62 15.11 -21.58 -10.84
C SER A 62 15.34 -20.18 -10.25
N LEU A 63 14.66 -19.17 -10.81
CA LEU A 63 14.62 -17.80 -10.27
C LEU A 63 14.32 -17.78 -8.77
N PHE A 64 14.94 -16.85 -8.03
CA PHE A 64 14.63 -16.65 -6.62
C PHE A 64 13.12 -16.39 -6.43
N PRO A 65 12.47 -17.13 -5.51
CA PRO A 65 11.03 -16.99 -5.30
C PRO A 65 10.73 -15.62 -4.70
N PHE A 66 9.66 -15.00 -5.18
CA PHE A 66 9.17 -13.76 -4.60
C PHE A 66 8.45 -14.06 -3.28
N THR A 67 8.98 -13.56 -2.17
CA THR A 67 8.47 -13.90 -0.83
C THR A 67 7.51 -12.83 -0.28
N ILE A 68 6.76 -13.18 0.76
CA ILE A 68 5.92 -12.22 1.49
C ILE A 68 6.76 -11.08 2.09
N LYS A 69 8.01 -11.37 2.50
CA LYS A 69 8.94 -10.35 3.01
C LYS A 69 9.24 -9.29 1.94
N ASP A 70 9.46 -9.72 0.70
CA ASP A 70 9.69 -8.82 -0.43
C ASP A 70 8.46 -7.96 -0.73
N ALA A 71 7.27 -8.56 -0.67
CA ALA A 71 6.00 -7.84 -0.83
C ALA A 71 5.81 -6.75 0.24
N ILE A 72 6.12 -7.05 1.50
CA ILE A 72 6.04 -6.07 2.61
C ILE A 72 7.04 -4.92 2.38
N ASN A 73 8.29 -5.24 2.02
CA ASN A 73 9.31 -4.24 1.75
C ASN A 73 8.92 -3.32 0.59
N ILE A 74 8.48 -3.89 -0.53
CA ILE A 74 8.02 -3.10 -1.70
C ILE A 74 6.81 -2.25 -1.33
N THR A 75 5.89 -2.77 -0.51
CA THR A 75 4.72 -2.01 -0.03
C THR A 75 5.14 -0.80 0.78
N ALA A 76 6.09 -0.96 1.71
CA ALA A 76 6.61 0.15 2.52
C ALA A 76 7.31 1.21 1.65
N LEU A 77 8.16 0.77 0.71
CA LEU A 77 8.82 1.66 -0.23
C LEU A 77 7.83 2.41 -1.12
N ALA A 78 6.80 1.73 -1.63
CA ALA A 78 5.78 2.34 -2.45
C ALA A 78 4.95 3.35 -1.65
N TRP A 79 4.60 3.04 -0.40
CA TRP A 79 3.86 3.96 0.46
C TRP A 79 4.62 5.26 0.73
N ASN A 80 5.94 5.19 0.94
CA ASN A 80 6.78 6.37 1.13
C ASN A 80 6.79 7.32 -0.08
N ASN A 81 6.45 6.83 -1.28
CA ASN A 81 6.34 7.66 -2.48
C ASN A 81 4.95 8.31 -2.65
N VAL A 82 3.96 7.95 -1.82
CA VAL A 82 2.66 8.62 -1.80
C VAL A 82 2.80 9.94 -1.06
N THR A 83 2.76 11.05 -1.81
CA THR A 83 2.98 12.38 -1.23
C THR A 83 1.78 12.89 -0.44
N GLU A 84 2.03 13.67 0.60
CA GLU A 84 0.99 14.36 1.38
C GLU A 84 0.08 15.21 0.49
N LYS A 85 0.65 15.89 -0.52
CA LYS A 85 -0.10 16.65 -1.52
C LYS A 85 -1.11 15.77 -2.27
N THR A 86 -0.72 14.54 -2.63
CA THR A 86 -1.63 13.61 -3.31
C THR A 86 -2.77 13.19 -2.39
N ILE A 87 -2.46 12.90 -1.12
CA ILE A 87 -3.48 12.57 -0.11
C ILE A 87 -4.47 13.74 0.04
N LYS A 88 -3.97 14.96 0.30
CA LYS A 88 -4.81 16.17 0.42
C LYS A 88 -5.71 16.38 -0.79
N ASN A 89 -5.18 16.23 -2.00
CA ASN A 89 -5.96 16.38 -3.23
C ASN A 89 -7.05 15.31 -3.38
N CYS A 90 -6.76 14.05 -3.02
CA CYS A 90 -7.76 12.99 -3.06
C CYS A 90 -8.90 13.27 -2.07
N TRP A 91 -8.59 13.71 -0.85
CA TRP A 91 -9.61 14.11 0.12
C TRP A 91 -10.41 15.32 -0.35
N LYS A 92 -9.77 16.35 -0.91
CA LYS A 92 -10.47 17.50 -1.50
C LYS A 92 -11.41 17.08 -2.63
N SER A 93 -10.99 16.14 -3.48
CA SER A 93 -11.80 15.64 -4.59
C SER A 93 -13.04 14.85 -4.16
N THR A 94 -13.11 14.43 -2.89
CA THR A 94 -14.28 13.72 -2.35
C THR A 94 -15.33 14.63 -1.74
N ASP A 95 -15.04 15.93 -1.64
CA ASP A 95 -15.88 16.94 -0.96
C ASP A 95 -16.28 16.58 0.49
N ILE A 96 -15.58 15.61 1.11
CA ILE A 96 -15.80 15.21 2.51
C ILE A 96 -15.20 16.21 3.48
N LEU A 97 -14.04 16.81 3.13
CA LEU A 97 -13.39 17.79 3.99
C LEU A 97 -14.02 19.17 3.78
N PRO A 98 -14.30 19.92 4.86
CA PRO A 98 -14.74 21.30 4.74
C PRO A 98 -13.68 22.12 4.01
N TYR A 99 -14.13 23.03 3.14
CA TYR A 99 -13.25 23.93 2.40
C TYR A 99 -12.56 24.88 3.38
N PHE A 100 -11.37 24.51 3.85
CA PHE A 100 -10.48 25.49 4.46
C PHE A 100 -9.90 26.31 3.32
N SER A 101 -10.43 27.53 3.14
CA SER A 101 -9.86 28.55 2.27
C SER A 101 -8.46 28.90 2.78
N SER A 102 -7.46 28.18 2.30
CA SER A 102 -6.07 28.52 2.56
C SER A 102 -5.62 29.59 1.57
N ASP A 103 -6.04 30.82 1.84
CA ASP A 103 -5.39 32.04 1.38
C ASP A 103 -5.19 32.96 2.59
N GLU A 104 -4.28 32.58 3.49
CA GLU A 104 -3.61 33.54 4.37
C GLU A 104 -2.10 33.27 4.36
N ASN A 105 -1.44 33.86 3.37
CA ASN A 105 -0.10 34.36 3.56
C ASN A 105 -0.21 35.58 4.50
N SER A 106 -0.03 35.36 5.81
CA SER A 106 0.21 36.45 6.76
C SER A 106 1.50 36.16 7.52
N THR A 107 2.62 36.51 6.88
CA THR A 107 3.84 36.87 7.60
C THR A 107 3.62 38.21 8.29
N THR A 108 3.48 38.21 9.62
CA THR A 108 3.94 39.33 10.47
C THR A 108 4.20 38.84 11.90
N THR A 109 5.47 38.78 12.24
CA THR A 109 6.03 38.89 13.59
C THR A 109 5.44 40.11 14.31
N THR A 110 4.94 39.97 15.55
CA THR A 110 5.56 40.52 16.78
C THR A 110 4.67 40.39 18.03
N GLN A 111 5.36 40.04 19.12
CA GLN A 111 5.21 40.54 20.50
C GLN A 111 4.29 39.83 21.51
N ASN A 112 5.00 39.15 22.42
CA ASN A 112 4.86 39.22 23.88
C ASN A 112 3.54 38.82 24.51
N ASP A 113 3.45 37.54 24.86
CA ASP A 113 2.86 37.10 26.14
C ASP A 113 3.65 35.90 26.67
N ILE A 114 4.86 36.16 27.20
CA ILE A 114 5.53 35.16 28.04
C ILE A 114 4.84 35.21 29.40
N ILE A 115 3.77 34.42 29.54
CA ILE A 115 3.23 34.04 30.84
C ILE A 115 4.31 33.19 31.50
N THR A 116 4.89 33.68 32.59
CA THR A 116 5.79 32.91 33.46
C THR A 116 4.96 31.81 34.12
N ILE A 117 4.84 30.66 33.44
CA ILE A 117 4.17 29.46 33.97
C ILE A 117 5.14 28.72 34.89
N ASN A 118 4.67 28.49 36.12
CA ASN A 118 5.29 27.81 37.24
C ASN A 118 5.93 26.48 36.78
N GLN A 119 7.26 26.47 36.67
CA GLN A 119 8.02 25.40 35.98
C GLN A 119 7.79 23.99 36.56
N TYR A 120 7.49 23.84 37.86
CA TYR A 120 7.36 22.53 38.51
C TYR A 120 6.03 21.81 38.23
N GLY A 121 4.94 22.57 38.03
CA GLY A 121 3.61 22.00 37.73
C GLY A 121 3.55 21.43 36.32
N THR A 122 4.12 22.13 35.34
CA THR A 122 4.10 21.77 33.92
C THR A 122 4.99 20.57 33.59
N ILE A 123 6.17 20.47 34.21
CA ILE A 123 7.10 19.34 33.98
C ILE A 123 6.49 18.01 34.41
N THR A 124 5.77 17.99 35.54
CA THR A 124 5.12 16.77 36.04
C THR A 124 4.03 16.28 35.08
N THR A 125 3.23 17.19 34.53
CA THR A 125 2.18 16.86 33.57
C THR A 125 2.75 16.42 32.22
N LEU A 126 3.82 17.07 31.74
CA LEU A 126 4.50 16.69 30.50
C LEU A 126 5.13 15.30 30.60
N ASN A 127 5.82 14.99 31.71
CA ASN A 127 6.37 13.66 31.95
C ASN A 127 5.29 12.58 32.00
N LYS A 128 4.11 12.89 32.56
CA LYS A 128 2.98 11.97 32.57
C LYS A 128 2.45 11.68 31.17
N ILE A 129 2.28 12.72 30.35
CA ILE A 129 1.85 12.60 28.95
C ILE A 129 2.88 11.82 28.14
N GLU A 130 4.17 12.08 28.33
CA GLU A 130 5.24 11.38 27.62
C GLU A 130 5.26 9.89 27.98
N ASN A 131 5.07 9.53 29.26
CA ASN A 131 4.93 8.14 29.68
C ASN A 131 3.70 7.45 29.06
N GLU A 132 2.55 8.13 29.00
CA GLU A 132 1.34 7.58 28.37
C GLU A 132 1.53 7.37 26.85
N ILE A 133 2.22 8.29 26.17
CA ILE A 133 2.58 8.15 24.76
C ILE A 133 3.54 6.96 24.54
N GLN A 134 4.53 6.78 25.42
CA GLN A 134 5.45 5.65 25.35
C GLN A 134 4.71 4.32 25.56
N LEU A 135 3.80 4.27 26.53
CA LEU A 135 2.98 3.09 26.81
C LEU A 135 2.12 2.72 25.60
N ALA A 136 1.42 3.69 25.00
CA ALA A 136 0.58 3.49 23.82
C ALA A 136 1.40 3.01 22.60
N ARG A 137 2.61 3.54 22.40
CA ARG A 137 3.54 3.06 21.35
C ARG A 137 3.94 1.60 21.57
N GLN A 138 4.21 1.24 22.82
CA GLN A 138 4.61 -0.12 23.19
C GLN A 138 3.46 -1.12 23.02
N GLU A 139 2.26 -0.75 23.46
CA GLU A 139 1.03 -1.55 23.27
C GLU A 139 0.73 -1.78 21.79
N PHE A 140 0.88 -0.74 20.96
CA PHE A 140 0.70 -0.86 19.52
C PHE A 140 1.73 -1.83 18.90
N SER A 141 3.00 -1.78 19.32
CA SER A 141 4.03 -2.72 18.89
C SER A 141 3.70 -4.17 19.28
N ILE A 142 3.21 -4.39 20.51
CA ILE A 142 2.79 -5.71 21.00
C ILE A 142 1.62 -6.24 20.17
N LYS A 143 0.64 -5.38 19.86
CA LYS A 143 -0.53 -5.75 19.06
C LYS A 143 -0.13 -6.17 17.64
N GLN A 144 0.78 -5.45 17.00
CA GLN A 144 1.31 -5.84 15.69
C GLN A 144 2.03 -7.19 15.75
N ARG A 145 2.87 -7.44 16.76
CA ARG A 145 3.56 -8.74 16.92
C ARG A 145 2.58 -9.90 17.07
N LYS A 146 1.52 -9.75 17.87
CA LYS A 146 0.48 -10.78 18.02
C LYS A 146 -0.24 -11.09 16.70
N GLU A 147 -0.49 -10.10 15.86
CA GLU A 147 -1.08 -10.34 14.53
C GLU A 147 -0.11 -11.07 13.61
N LEU A 148 1.18 -10.75 13.65
CA LEU A 148 2.21 -11.49 12.90
C LEU A 148 2.34 -12.94 13.36
N GLU A 149 2.25 -13.21 14.66
CA GLU A 149 2.25 -14.58 15.21
C GLU A 149 1.06 -15.41 14.69
N LYS A 150 -0.14 -14.83 14.62
CA LYS A 150 -1.32 -15.48 14.03
C LYS A 150 -1.13 -15.79 12.54
N ILE A 151 -0.47 -14.89 11.80
CA ILE A 151 -0.15 -15.11 10.39
C ILE A 151 0.86 -16.26 10.26
N GLN A 152 1.89 -16.29 11.12
CA GLN A 152 2.88 -17.36 11.13
C GLN A 152 2.25 -18.73 11.45
N GLU A 153 1.31 -18.78 12.39
CA GLU A 153 0.56 -20.00 12.71
C GLU A 153 -0.27 -20.49 11.51
N LYS A 154 -0.94 -19.58 10.79
CA LYS A 154 -1.67 -19.91 9.56
C LYS A 154 -0.76 -20.43 8.47
N ILE A 155 0.42 -19.83 8.28
CA ILE A 155 1.43 -20.30 7.32
C ILE A 155 1.88 -21.72 7.69
N ASN A 156 2.16 -21.98 8.97
CA ASN A 156 2.59 -23.29 9.42
C ASN A 156 1.49 -24.35 9.24
N ARG A 157 0.21 -24.00 9.47
CA ARG A 157 -0.94 -24.87 9.21
C ARG A 157 -1.18 -25.16 7.73
N LEU A 158 -0.81 -24.25 6.84
CA LEU A 158 -0.96 -24.41 5.40
C LEU A 158 0.11 -25.30 4.77
N SER A 159 1.02 -25.88 5.58
CA SER A 159 2.10 -26.81 5.21
C SER A 159 2.24 -27.00 3.69
N PHE A 160 3.10 -26.20 3.05
CA PHE A 160 3.53 -26.44 1.68
C PHE A 160 4.50 -27.64 1.65
N THR A 161 4.07 -28.78 2.17
CA THR A 161 4.82 -30.05 2.11
C THR A 161 4.85 -30.63 0.70
N ASN A 162 4.08 -30.04 -0.23
CA ASN A 162 4.21 -30.27 -1.66
C ASN A 162 4.10 -28.90 -2.37
N PRO A 163 5.21 -28.19 -2.63
CA PRO A 163 5.16 -27.00 -3.48
C PRO A 163 4.62 -27.42 -4.85
N MET A 164 3.51 -26.81 -5.26
CA MET A 164 2.94 -27.05 -6.58
C MET A 164 4.03 -26.79 -7.63
N SER A 165 4.31 -27.80 -8.46
CA SER A 165 5.34 -27.68 -9.51
C SER A 165 5.03 -26.49 -10.42
N ALA A 166 6.04 -25.93 -11.07
CA ALA A 166 5.83 -24.94 -12.12
C ALA A 166 4.89 -25.47 -13.23
N ASP A 167 4.95 -26.78 -13.49
CA ASP A 167 4.08 -27.45 -14.46
C ASP A 167 2.64 -27.56 -13.93
N GLU A 168 2.44 -27.96 -12.67
CA GLU A 168 1.11 -27.97 -12.03
C GLU A 168 0.51 -26.57 -11.88
N PHE A 169 1.35 -25.54 -11.73
CA PHE A 169 0.93 -24.14 -11.68
C PHE A 169 0.54 -23.62 -13.05
N ALA A 170 1.26 -24.00 -14.10
CA ALA A 170 0.92 -23.67 -15.48
C ALA A 170 -0.39 -24.34 -15.91
N ASP A 171 -0.63 -25.57 -15.49
CA ASP A 171 -1.85 -26.31 -15.82
C ASP A 171 -3.06 -25.91 -14.96
N ASN A 172 -2.87 -25.03 -13.96
CA ASN A 172 -3.95 -24.56 -13.12
C ASN A 172 -4.94 -23.70 -13.92
N GLU A 173 -6.19 -24.16 -14.01
CA GLU A 173 -7.24 -23.54 -14.84
C GLU A 173 -7.50 -22.07 -14.48
N MET A 174 -7.35 -21.70 -13.19
CA MET A 174 -7.51 -20.32 -12.74
C MET A 174 -6.37 -19.43 -13.24
N VAL A 175 -5.13 -19.93 -13.21
CA VAL A 175 -3.96 -19.24 -13.72
C VAL A 175 -4.08 -19.04 -15.24
N GLN A 176 -4.51 -20.07 -15.97
CA GLN A 176 -4.75 -20.00 -17.41
C GLN A 176 -5.80 -18.95 -17.79
N ARG A 177 -6.90 -18.85 -17.04
CA ARG A 177 -7.93 -17.81 -17.26
C ARG A 177 -7.36 -16.41 -17.03
N VAL A 178 -6.63 -16.20 -15.94
CA VAL A 178 -6.02 -14.90 -15.62
C VAL A 178 -4.95 -14.49 -16.64
N VAL A 179 -4.10 -15.43 -17.08
CA VAL A 179 -3.11 -15.17 -18.13
C VAL A 179 -3.78 -14.80 -19.45
N LYS A 180 -4.87 -15.48 -19.81
CA LYS A 180 -5.64 -15.21 -21.04
C LYS A 180 -6.36 -13.85 -21.00
N GLU A 181 -6.80 -13.41 -19.83
CA GLU A 181 -7.38 -12.07 -19.64
C GLU A 181 -6.34 -10.96 -19.64
N ILE A 182 -5.12 -11.22 -19.14
CA ILE A 182 -4.05 -10.22 -19.03
C ILE A 182 -3.25 -10.07 -20.34
N PHE A 183 -3.08 -11.15 -21.13
CA PHE A 183 -2.28 -11.13 -22.36
C PHE A 183 -3.07 -11.37 -23.68
N PRO A 184 -4.10 -10.57 -24.02
CA PRO A 184 -4.74 -10.67 -25.35
C PRO A 184 -3.81 -10.32 -26.53
N SER A 185 -2.71 -9.58 -26.29
CA SER A 185 -1.93 -8.93 -27.35
C SER A 185 -0.88 -9.82 -28.04
N ILE A 186 -0.56 -11.01 -27.50
CA ILE A 186 0.51 -11.87 -28.06
C ILE A 186 0.01 -12.66 -29.29
N ALA A 187 -1.29 -12.91 -29.41
CA ALA A 187 -1.88 -13.60 -30.56
C ALA A 187 -1.73 -12.82 -31.88
N SER A 188 -1.65 -11.49 -31.85
CA SER A 188 -1.45 -10.65 -33.05
C SER A 188 0.00 -10.64 -33.56
N ILE A 189 0.99 -11.06 -32.77
CA ILE A 189 2.40 -11.00 -33.16
C ILE A 189 2.77 -12.19 -34.07
N GLY A 190 2.08 -13.33 -33.96
CA GLY A 190 2.27 -14.50 -34.84
C GLY A 190 1.81 -14.26 -36.29
N SER A 191 0.78 -13.43 -36.49
CA SER A 191 0.24 -13.11 -37.82
C SER A 191 1.16 -12.19 -38.65
N LEU A 192 1.99 -11.36 -37.99
CA LEU A 192 2.89 -10.42 -38.67
C LEU A 192 4.20 -11.05 -39.20
N LYS A 193 4.50 -12.30 -38.84
CA LYS A 193 5.67 -13.02 -39.36
C LYS A 193 5.42 -13.67 -40.73
N SER A 194 4.15 -13.88 -41.12
CA SER A 194 3.80 -14.47 -42.42
C SER A 194 3.78 -13.45 -43.57
N ARG A 195 3.69 -12.13 -43.30
CA ARG A 195 3.65 -11.12 -44.36
C ARG A 195 5.01 -10.68 -44.90
N ARG A 196 6.11 -10.90 -44.15
CA ARG A 196 7.46 -10.49 -44.59
C ARG A 196 8.15 -11.43 -45.59
N ASN A 197 7.56 -12.59 -45.89
CA ASN A 197 8.12 -13.55 -46.85
C ASN A 197 7.51 -13.47 -48.26
N CYS A 198 6.54 -12.57 -48.52
CA CYS A 198 5.90 -12.46 -49.83
C CYS A 198 6.36 -11.27 -50.70
N GLU A 199 7.30 -10.44 -50.23
CA GLU A 199 7.77 -9.26 -50.98
C GLU A 199 9.13 -9.44 -51.70
N ASN A 200 9.70 -10.65 -51.71
CA ASN A 200 10.99 -10.94 -52.37
C ASN A 200 10.91 -11.97 -53.51
N GLN A 201 9.79 -12.03 -54.24
CA GLN A 201 9.71 -12.69 -55.54
C GLN A 201 8.79 -11.87 -56.47
N ILE A 202 9.40 -11.03 -57.30
CA ILE A 202 9.13 -10.74 -58.73
C ILE A 202 10.31 -9.90 -59.23
#